data_AF-A0A763SUK4-F1
#
_entry.id   AF-A0A763SUK4-F1
#
_cell.length_a   1.000
_cell.length_b   1.000
_cell.length_c   1.000
_cell.angle_alpha   90.00
_cell.angle_beta   90.00
_cell.angle_gamma   90.00
#
_symmetry.space_group_name_H-M   'P 1'
#
loop_
_entity.id
_entity.type
_entity.pdbx_description
1 polymer ?
#
loop_
_entity_poly.entity_id
_entity_poly.type
_entity_poly.pdbx_seq_one_letter_code
_entity_poly.pdbx_strand_id
1 'polypeptide(L)'
;MAQDYHHGVRVVEVNDGTRSLTTVSTAIVGMVCTGDDADASVFPLNKPVLLTDVLEASGKAGESGTLARSLDAIADQSKPVTVVVRVAQGETEAETTSNIIGGVTSDGKKTGMKALLSAQSQLKVKPRILGVPGHDTQAVATELMSVAQRLRGFAYLSAYGCKTVEEAIAYRDNFSQREGMLIWPDFINFDTVLKADATAYASARALGLRAKIDEQTGWHKTLSNVGVNGVTGISADVFWDLQDPATDAGLLNQNDVTTLI
;
A
#
# COMPACT_ATOMS: atom_id res chain seq x y z
N MET A 1 -36.24 -0.91 48.10
CA MET A 1 -35.14 -1.08 49.07
C MET A 1 -33.87 -0.60 48.40
N ALA A 2 -33.31 0.50 48.93
CA ALA A 2 -32.01 1.11 48.66
C ALA A 2 -31.49 1.17 47.20
N GLN A 3 -31.74 2.30 46.53
CA GLN A 3 -30.89 2.77 45.44
C GLN A 3 -29.69 3.47 46.11
N ASP A 4 -28.72 2.67 46.56
CA ASP A 4 -27.52 3.18 47.24
C ASP A 4 -26.68 3.98 46.25
N TYR A 5 -26.92 5.29 46.22
CA TYR A 5 -26.09 6.25 45.52
C TYR A 5 -24.71 6.29 46.19
N HIS A 6 -23.69 5.82 45.49
CA HIS A 6 -22.30 5.83 45.96
C HIS A 6 -21.51 6.89 45.18
N HIS A 7 -21.04 7.92 45.87
CA HIS A 7 -20.09 8.88 45.32
C HIS A 7 -18.67 8.48 45.73
N GLY A 8 -17.90 7.93 44.78
CA GLY A 8 -16.54 7.43 44.99
C GLY A 8 -16.21 6.28 44.03
N VAL A 9 -14.98 5.78 44.05
CA VAL A 9 -14.56 4.63 43.24
C VAL A 9 -15.07 3.34 43.87
N ARG A 10 -15.73 2.50 43.07
CA ARG A 10 -16.10 1.13 43.43
C ARG A 10 -15.25 0.17 42.60
N VAL A 11 -14.64 -0.81 43.26
CA VAL A 11 -13.98 -1.94 42.60
C VAL A 11 -14.98 -3.08 42.54
N VAL A 12 -15.25 -3.57 41.33
CA VAL A 12 -16.03 -4.79 41.09
C VAL A 12 -15.08 -5.76 40.40
N GLU A 13 -14.74 -6.85 41.08
CA GLU A 13 -13.91 -7.89 40.50
C GLU A 13 -14.80 -8.84 39.69
N VAL A 14 -14.73 -8.71 38.37
CA VAL A 14 -15.46 -9.56 37.43
C VAL A 14 -14.49 -10.64 36.95
N ASN A 15 -14.61 -11.85 37.51
CA ASN A 15 -13.76 -13.00 37.16
C ASN A 15 -14.36 -13.92 36.08
N ASP A 16 -15.53 -13.58 35.52
CA ASP A 16 -16.16 -14.32 34.43
C ASP A 16 -16.42 -13.44 33.22
N GLY A 17 -15.88 -13.88 32.09
CA GLY A 17 -16.04 -13.27 30.79
C GLY A 17 -14.90 -13.71 29.88
N THR A 18 -15.17 -14.64 28.97
CA THR A 18 -14.32 -14.84 27.80
C THR A 18 -14.35 -13.53 27.01
N ARG A 19 -13.33 -12.68 27.21
CA ARG A 19 -13.09 -11.56 26.31
C ARG A 19 -12.80 -12.18 24.95
N SER A 20 -13.73 -12.07 24.01
CA SER A 20 -13.48 -12.50 22.63
C SER A 20 -12.25 -11.76 22.16
N LEU A 21 -11.14 -12.47 21.96
CA LEU A 21 -9.93 -11.89 21.43
C LEU A 21 -10.15 -11.73 19.93
N THR A 22 -10.66 -10.57 19.51
CA THR A 22 -10.73 -10.25 18.09
C THR A 22 -9.30 -9.98 17.63
N THR A 23 -8.74 -10.89 16.83
CA THR A 23 -7.49 -10.63 16.14
C THR A 23 -7.72 -9.45 15.20
N VAL A 24 -7.00 -8.35 15.43
CA VAL A 24 -7.03 -7.21 14.51
C VAL A 24 -6.38 -7.68 13.22
N SER A 25 -7.12 -7.70 12.11
CA SER A 25 -6.54 -8.04 10.81
C SER A 25 -5.44 -7.06 10.47
N THR A 26 -4.22 -7.57 10.28
CA THR A 26 -3.07 -6.79 9.79
C THR A 26 -3.06 -6.72 8.26
N ALA A 27 -3.77 -7.62 7.59
CA ALA A 27 -3.89 -7.73 6.14
C ALA A 27 -4.87 -6.71 5.52
N ILE A 28 -4.93 -5.48 6.04
CA ILE A 28 -5.76 -4.43 5.45
C ILE A 28 -4.87 -3.51 4.62
N VAL A 29 -5.11 -3.51 3.31
CA VAL A 29 -4.41 -2.66 2.35
C VAL A 29 -5.01 -1.26 2.37
N GLY A 30 -4.18 -0.23 2.28
CA GLY A 30 -4.56 1.17 2.09
C GLY A 30 -3.79 1.74 0.92
N MET A 31 -4.46 1.99 -0.20
CA MET A 31 -3.82 2.52 -1.40
C MET A 31 -4.42 3.86 -1.81
N VAL A 32 -3.56 4.72 -2.38
CA VAL A 32 -3.97 5.95 -3.07
C VAL A 32 -3.62 5.81 -4.54
N CYS A 33 -4.52 6.26 -5.42
CA CYS A 33 -4.38 6.06 -6.86
C CYS A 33 -5.09 7.15 -7.66
N THR A 34 -4.70 7.29 -8.93
CA THR A 34 -5.43 8.06 -9.95
C THR A 34 -6.32 7.14 -10.78
N GLY A 35 -7.30 7.72 -11.47
CA GLY A 35 -8.22 6.99 -12.35
C GLY A 35 -9.43 7.86 -12.67
N ASP A 36 -9.32 8.76 -13.65
CA ASP A 36 -10.33 9.78 -13.89
C ASP A 36 -11.65 9.21 -14.41
N ASP A 37 -11.57 8.08 -15.13
CA ASP A 37 -12.69 7.32 -15.69
C ASP A 37 -13.29 6.26 -14.73
N ALA A 38 -12.79 6.15 -13.51
CA ALA A 38 -13.39 5.30 -12.48
C ALA A 38 -14.81 5.76 -12.14
N ASP A 39 -15.72 4.81 -11.87
CA ASP A 39 -17.10 5.12 -11.48
C ASP A 39 -17.12 5.98 -10.21
N ALA A 40 -17.49 7.26 -10.34
CA ALA A 40 -17.44 8.22 -9.25
C ALA A 40 -18.41 7.90 -8.10
N SER A 41 -19.43 7.05 -8.32
CA SER A 41 -20.34 6.60 -7.27
C SER A 41 -19.67 5.55 -6.37
N VAL A 42 -18.81 4.73 -6.94
CA VAL A 42 -18.06 3.68 -6.22
C VAL A 42 -16.74 4.21 -5.69
N PHE A 43 -16.04 5.02 -6.48
CA PHE A 43 -14.76 5.64 -6.16
C PHE A 43 -14.88 7.18 -6.15
N PRO A 44 -15.56 7.78 -5.17
CA PRO A 44 -15.59 9.22 -5.00
C PRO A 44 -14.18 9.78 -4.72
N LEU A 45 -13.90 10.96 -5.27
CA LEU A 45 -12.61 11.65 -5.06
C LEU A 45 -12.38 11.95 -3.58
N ASN A 46 -11.15 11.73 -3.13
CA ASN A 46 -10.63 12.06 -1.80
C ASN A 46 -11.40 11.43 -0.62
N LYS A 47 -12.18 10.37 -0.86
CA LYS A 47 -12.93 9.66 0.17
C LYS A 47 -12.46 8.20 0.23
N PRO A 48 -12.16 7.68 1.42
CA PRO A 48 -11.78 6.28 1.55
C PRO A 48 -13.00 5.40 1.27
N VAL A 49 -12.79 4.38 0.43
CA VAL A 49 -13.78 3.38 0.05
C VAL A 49 -13.29 2.02 0.52
N LEU A 50 -14.17 1.24 1.13
CA LEU A 50 -13.88 -0.12 1.54
C LEU A 50 -14.21 -1.10 0.41
N LEU A 51 -13.24 -1.88 -0.02
CA LEU A 51 -13.40 -2.99 -0.95
C LEU A 51 -13.26 -4.31 -0.19
N THR A 52 -14.24 -5.19 -0.36
CA THR A 52 -14.24 -6.56 0.19
C THR A 52 -13.88 -7.61 -0.85
N ASP A 53 -14.08 -7.31 -2.14
CA ASP A 53 -13.53 -8.08 -3.25
C ASP A 53 -12.88 -7.09 -4.24
N VAL A 54 -11.55 -7.18 -4.35
CA VAL A 54 -10.74 -6.30 -5.21
C VAL A 54 -10.96 -6.56 -6.70
N LEU A 55 -11.29 -7.81 -7.08
CA LEU A 55 -11.49 -8.22 -8.46
C LEU A 55 -12.86 -7.77 -8.96
N GLU A 56 -13.90 -7.84 -8.13
CA GLU A 56 -15.21 -7.28 -8.50
C GLU A 56 -15.14 -5.75 -8.60
N ALA A 57 -14.40 -5.12 -7.69
CA ALA A 57 -14.21 -3.67 -7.68
C ALA A 57 -13.42 -3.14 -8.89
N SER A 58 -12.49 -3.93 -9.45
CA SER A 58 -11.71 -3.52 -10.61
C SER A 58 -12.57 -3.31 -11.86
N GLY A 59 -13.71 -3.99 -11.98
CA GLY A 59 -14.69 -3.76 -13.06
C GLY A 59 -15.29 -2.35 -13.08
N LYS A 60 -15.13 -1.56 -12.01
CA LYS A 60 -15.59 -0.16 -11.90
C LYS A 60 -14.44 0.84 -11.76
N ALA A 61 -13.20 0.37 -11.86
CA ALA A 61 -12.00 1.18 -11.69
C ALA A 61 -11.64 2.03 -12.92
N GLY A 62 -12.31 1.80 -14.06
CA GLY A 62 -11.92 2.40 -15.33
C GLY A 62 -10.65 1.74 -15.90
N GLU A 63 -10.06 2.38 -16.89
CA GLU A 63 -8.85 1.94 -17.58
C GLU A 63 -7.70 2.95 -17.45
N SER A 64 -8.01 4.20 -17.08
CA SER A 64 -7.03 5.28 -16.89
C SER A 64 -6.32 5.21 -15.54
N GLY A 65 -5.18 5.90 -15.45
CA GLY A 65 -4.42 6.02 -14.21
C GLY A 65 -3.91 4.68 -13.67
N THR A 66 -3.81 4.59 -12.34
CA THR A 66 -3.17 3.46 -11.65
C THR A 66 -4.15 2.57 -10.89
N LEU A 67 -5.41 2.98 -10.71
CA LEU A 67 -6.39 2.26 -9.88
C LEU A 67 -6.63 0.82 -10.38
N ALA A 68 -7.04 0.65 -11.64
CA ALA A 68 -7.41 -0.66 -12.18
C ALA A 68 -6.24 -1.65 -12.14
N ARG A 69 -5.09 -1.21 -12.63
CA ARG A 69 -3.83 -1.99 -12.65
C ARG A 69 -3.39 -2.38 -11.25
N SER A 70 -3.56 -1.50 -10.26
CA SER A 70 -3.19 -1.80 -8.87
C SER A 70 -4.14 -2.80 -8.21
N LEU A 71 -5.44 -2.71 -8.49
CA LEU A 71 -6.42 -3.67 -7.96
C LEU A 71 -6.22 -5.06 -8.56
N ASP A 72 -5.99 -5.14 -9.87
CA ASP A 72 -5.63 -6.38 -10.56
C ASP A 72 -4.31 -6.95 -9.99
N ALA A 73 -3.33 -6.07 -9.76
CA ALA A 73 -2.04 -6.47 -9.21
C ALA A 73 -2.16 -7.10 -7.81
N ILE A 74 -3.06 -6.58 -6.97
CA ILE A 74 -3.39 -7.15 -5.66
C ILE A 74 -4.14 -8.47 -5.81
N ALA A 75 -5.14 -8.51 -6.71
CA ALA A 75 -6.03 -9.64 -6.92
C ALA A 75 -5.30 -10.93 -7.32
N ASP A 76 -4.23 -10.85 -8.11
CA ASP A 76 -3.45 -12.05 -8.48
C ASP A 76 -2.71 -12.68 -7.28
N GLN A 77 -2.45 -11.90 -6.22
CA GLN A 77 -1.77 -12.40 -5.02
C GLN A 77 -2.79 -12.90 -3.98
N SER A 78 -3.78 -12.07 -3.66
CA SER A 78 -4.80 -12.35 -2.65
C SER A 78 -6.04 -11.46 -2.82
N LYS A 79 -7.08 -11.72 -2.02
CA LYS A 79 -8.30 -10.89 -1.98
C LYS A 79 -8.47 -10.18 -0.63
N PRO A 80 -7.57 -9.26 -0.26
CA PRO A 80 -7.64 -8.63 1.04
C PRO A 80 -8.67 -7.52 1.08
N VAL A 81 -9.13 -7.21 2.29
CA VAL A 81 -9.88 -5.98 2.55
C VAL A 81 -9.00 -4.79 2.20
N THR A 82 -9.46 -3.97 1.26
CA THR A 82 -8.66 -2.87 0.69
C THR A 82 -9.39 -1.55 0.87
N VAL A 83 -8.69 -0.57 1.44
CA VAL A 83 -9.15 0.82 1.51
C VAL A 83 -8.52 1.58 0.36
N VAL A 84 -9.35 2.07 -0.56
CA VAL A 84 -8.90 2.86 -1.71
C VAL A 84 -9.27 4.32 -1.50
N VAL A 85 -8.32 5.22 -1.76
CA VAL A 85 -8.59 6.64 -1.90
C VAL A 85 -8.22 7.07 -3.31
N ARG A 86 -9.23 7.38 -4.12
CA ARG A 86 -9.01 7.94 -5.46
C ARG A 86 -8.72 9.44 -5.36
N VAL A 87 -7.70 9.91 -6.05
CA VAL A 87 -7.42 11.33 -6.22
C VAL A 87 -7.50 11.73 -7.69
N ALA A 88 -7.73 13.02 -7.95
CA ALA A 88 -7.75 13.53 -9.31
C ALA A 88 -6.32 13.56 -9.87
N GLN A 89 -6.17 13.13 -11.11
CA GLN A 89 -4.92 13.33 -11.84
C GLN A 89 -4.81 14.81 -12.23
N GLY A 90 -3.64 15.41 -11.96
CA GLY A 90 -3.35 16.78 -12.38
C GLY A 90 -2.91 16.84 -13.84
N GLU A 91 -2.85 18.05 -14.41
CA GLU A 91 -2.29 18.25 -15.77
C GLU A 91 -0.78 18.06 -15.77
N THR A 92 -0.15 18.30 -14.61
CA THR A 92 1.28 18.08 -14.37
C THR A 92 1.52 17.01 -13.31
N GLU A 93 2.72 16.44 -13.32
CA GLU A 93 3.16 15.51 -12.27
C GLU A 93 3.16 16.19 -10.89
N ALA A 94 3.59 17.46 -10.80
CA ALA A 94 3.59 18.22 -9.56
C ALA A 94 2.19 18.42 -8.96
N GLU A 95 1.19 18.69 -9.81
CA GLU A 95 -0.22 18.77 -9.38
C GLU A 95 -0.74 17.41 -8.91
N THR A 96 -0.40 16.33 -9.63
CA THR A 96 -0.76 14.97 -9.25
C THR A 96 -0.15 14.60 -7.89
N THR A 97 1.14 14.86 -7.69
CA THR A 97 1.83 14.71 -6.41
C THR A 97 1.15 15.49 -5.29
N SER A 98 0.74 16.74 -5.55
CA SER A 98 0.02 17.56 -4.58
C SER A 98 -1.33 16.95 -4.19
N ASN A 99 -2.10 16.48 -5.18
CA ASN A 99 -3.39 15.82 -4.96
C ASN A 99 -3.24 14.51 -4.17
N ILE A 100 -2.19 13.73 -4.45
CA ILE A 100 -1.87 12.48 -3.75
C ILE A 100 -1.50 12.75 -2.29
N ILE A 101 -0.59 13.69 -2.03
CA ILE A 101 -0.21 14.08 -0.66
C ILE A 101 -1.44 14.57 0.10
N GLY A 102 -2.21 15.43 -0.56
CA GLY A 102 -3.44 15.99 -0.03
C GLY A 102 -3.24 16.82 1.23
N GLY A 103 -4.35 17.14 1.88
CA GLY A 103 -4.40 18.10 2.96
C GLY A 103 -5.61 17.92 3.85
N VAL A 104 -5.96 19.01 4.51
CA VAL A 104 -7.21 19.13 5.25
C VAL A 104 -7.94 20.34 4.66
N THR A 105 -9.15 20.10 4.17
CA THR A 105 -10.03 21.16 3.67
C THR A 105 -10.52 22.05 4.81
N SER A 106 -11.07 23.22 4.50
CA SER A 106 -11.69 24.12 5.48
C SER A 106 -12.78 23.44 6.32
N ASP A 107 -13.47 22.46 5.74
CA ASP A 107 -14.50 21.65 6.39
C ASP A 107 -13.93 20.52 7.28
N GLY A 108 -12.60 20.46 7.45
CA GLY A 108 -11.92 19.44 8.25
C GLY A 108 -11.80 18.06 7.58
N LYS A 109 -12.22 17.92 6.31
CA LYS A 109 -12.07 16.65 5.57
C LYS A 109 -10.63 16.48 5.12
N LYS A 110 -10.08 15.30 5.41
CA LYS A 110 -8.74 14.89 4.94
C LYS A 110 -8.82 14.38 3.50
N THR A 111 -7.87 14.79 2.66
CA THR A 111 -7.79 14.41 1.24
C THR A 111 -6.50 13.62 0.96
N GLY A 112 -6.39 12.99 -0.21
CA GLY A 112 -5.21 12.20 -0.59
C GLY A 112 -4.83 11.12 0.43
N MET A 113 -3.53 10.94 0.67
CA MET A 113 -2.99 9.99 1.66
C MET A 113 -3.49 10.26 3.08
N LYS A 114 -3.74 11.52 3.43
CA LYS A 114 -4.27 11.88 4.76
C LYS A 114 -5.69 11.33 4.96
N ALA A 115 -6.43 11.04 3.90
CA ALA A 115 -7.76 10.42 4.00
C ALA A 115 -7.70 9.00 4.58
N LEU A 116 -6.59 8.26 4.38
CA LEU A 116 -6.38 6.92 4.97
C LEU A 116 -6.43 6.94 6.51
N LEU A 117 -6.02 8.05 7.13
CA LEU A 117 -6.12 8.25 8.58
C LEU A 117 -7.56 8.27 9.09
N SER A 118 -8.52 8.54 8.22
CA SER A 118 -9.94 8.59 8.56
C SER A 118 -10.65 7.24 8.34
N ALA A 119 -9.98 6.25 7.72
CA ALA A 119 -10.55 4.93 7.43
C ALA A 119 -11.12 4.24 8.68
N GLN A 120 -10.40 4.30 9.81
CA GLN A 120 -10.89 3.67 11.05
C GLN A 120 -12.20 4.29 11.56
N SER A 121 -12.34 5.62 11.43
CA SER A 121 -13.54 6.31 11.88
C SER A 121 -14.74 6.07 10.95
N GLN A 122 -14.51 6.11 9.63
CA GLN A 122 -15.54 6.06 8.60
C GLN A 122 -15.93 4.63 8.21
N LEU A 123 -14.95 3.74 8.07
CA LEU A 123 -15.09 2.38 7.52
C LEU A 123 -14.86 1.28 8.57
N LYS A 124 -14.51 1.64 9.80
CA LYS A 124 -14.22 0.73 10.92
C LYS A 124 -13.02 -0.21 10.71
N VAL A 125 -12.26 -0.01 9.63
CA VAL A 125 -11.02 -0.74 9.33
C VAL A 125 -9.82 0.19 9.39
N LYS A 126 -8.66 -0.34 9.78
CA LYS A 126 -7.43 0.43 9.85
C LYS A 126 -6.39 -0.16 8.89
N PRO A 127 -6.07 0.51 7.77
CA PRO A 127 -5.08 0.00 6.83
C PRO A 127 -3.69 -0.01 7.46
N ARG A 128 -2.98 -1.13 7.28
CA ARG A 128 -1.63 -1.36 7.82
C ARG A 128 -0.61 -1.64 6.72
N ILE A 129 -1.06 -1.96 5.51
CA ILE A 129 -0.23 -2.22 4.34
C ILE A 129 -0.49 -1.06 3.38
N LEU A 130 0.47 -0.18 3.17
CA LEU A 130 0.26 1.10 2.46
C LEU A 130 1.07 1.19 1.18
N GLY A 131 0.54 1.85 0.16
CA GLY A 131 1.27 2.11 -1.09
C GLY A 131 0.58 3.16 -1.96
N VAL A 132 1.34 3.77 -2.87
CA VAL A 132 0.80 4.66 -3.91
C VAL A 132 1.35 4.21 -5.27
N PRO A 133 0.88 3.05 -5.78
CA PRO A 133 1.54 2.44 -6.93
C PRO A 133 1.54 3.34 -8.16
N GLY A 134 2.73 3.47 -8.76
CA GLY A 134 2.97 4.28 -9.95
C GLY A 134 3.13 5.78 -9.69
N HIS A 135 3.07 6.24 -8.43
CA HIS A 135 3.30 7.65 -8.06
C HIS A 135 4.18 7.80 -6.82
N ASP A 136 5.05 6.82 -6.57
CA ASP A 136 5.95 6.73 -5.41
C ASP A 136 7.12 7.74 -5.46
N THR A 137 6.91 8.96 -6.00
CA THR A 137 7.87 10.06 -6.05
C THR A 137 8.46 10.38 -4.67
N GLN A 138 9.63 11.02 -4.60
CA GLN A 138 10.29 11.32 -3.31
C GLN A 138 9.37 12.07 -2.32
N ALA A 139 8.59 13.03 -2.83
CA ALA A 139 7.65 13.81 -2.02
C ALA A 139 6.49 12.93 -1.51
N VAL A 140 5.92 12.07 -2.36
CA VAL A 140 4.86 11.14 -1.97
C VAL A 140 5.37 10.09 -0.98
N ALA A 141 6.52 9.47 -1.26
CA ALA A 141 7.15 8.48 -0.40
C ALA A 141 7.43 9.03 1.02
N THR A 142 7.98 10.24 1.10
CA THR A 142 8.25 10.94 2.37
C THR A 142 6.97 11.10 3.20
N GLU A 143 5.90 11.57 2.59
CA GLU A 143 4.61 11.78 3.26
C GLU A 143 3.91 10.44 3.58
N LEU A 144 4.01 9.44 2.71
CA LEU A 144 3.44 8.11 2.93
C LEU A 144 4.04 7.45 4.17
N MET A 145 5.36 7.56 4.38
CA MET A 145 6.00 7.02 5.57
C MET A 145 5.54 7.72 6.85
N SER A 146 5.30 9.04 6.82
CA SER A 146 4.69 9.76 7.94
C SER A 146 3.27 9.26 8.23
N VAL A 147 2.47 9.00 7.19
CA VAL A 147 1.15 8.39 7.33
C VAL A 147 1.26 6.96 7.89
N ALA A 148 2.23 6.16 7.43
CA ALA A 148 2.49 4.82 7.92
C ALA A 148 2.80 4.80 9.42
N GLN A 149 3.65 5.71 9.91
CA GLN A 149 3.94 5.85 11.34
C GLN A 149 2.68 6.14 12.16
N ARG A 150 1.84 7.08 11.71
CA ARG A 150 0.58 7.42 12.39
C ARG A 150 -0.42 6.27 12.39
N LEU A 151 -0.50 5.53 11.29
CA LEU A 151 -1.31 4.33 11.17
C LEU A 151 -0.67 3.12 11.86
N ARG A 152 0.57 3.20 12.35
CA ARG A 152 1.40 2.04 12.71
C ARG A 152 1.25 0.92 11.68
N GLY A 153 1.38 1.32 10.41
CA GLY A 153 1.40 0.46 9.23
C GLY A 153 2.80 0.47 8.62
N PHE A 154 2.89 -0.08 7.41
CA PHE A 154 4.12 -0.25 6.68
C PHE A 154 3.87 0.10 5.20
N ALA A 155 4.75 0.90 4.62
CA ALA A 155 4.66 1.41 3.27
C ALA A 155 5.55 0.62 2.31
N TYR A 156 4.98 0.21 1.17
CA TYR A 156 5.71 -0.40 0.06
C TYR A 156 5.83 0.61 -1.06
N LEU A 157 7.07 0.90 -1.45
CA LEU A 157 7.44 1.96 -2.37
C LEU A 157 8.23 1.36 -3.53
N SER A 158 8.02 1.84 -4.76
CA SER A 158 8.98 1.61 -5.83
C SER A 158 10.06 2.69 -5.83
N ALA A 159 11.27 2.37 -6.30
CA ALA A 159 12.30 3.38 -6.59
C ALA A 159 11.89 4.16 -7.85
N TYR A 160 11.08 5.20 -7.62
CA TYR A 160 10.33 5.88 -8.66
C TYR A 160 11.24 6.54 -9.70
N GLY A 161 11.08 6.13 -10.96
CA GLY A 161 11.83 6.67 -12.10
C GLY A 161 13.28 6.20 -12.20
N CYS A 162 13.76 5.36 -11.29
CA CYS A 162 15.12 4.83 -11.29
C CYS A 162 15.29 3.75 -12.37
N LYS A 163 16.29 3.91 -13.24
CA LYS A 163 16.63 2.96 -14.31
C LYS A 163 17.86 2.11 -14.00
N THR A 164 18.71 2.55 -13.07
CA THR A 164 19.93 1.83 -12.69
C THR A 164 19.97 1.52 -11.20
N VAL A 165 20.85 0.58 -10.83
CA VAL A 165 21.12 0.20 -9.45
C VAL A 165 21.59 1.39 -8.63
N GLU A 166 22.48 2.22 -9.18
CA GLU A 166 23.03 3.39 -8.49
C GLU A 166 21.95 4.44 -8.23
N GLU A 167 21.04 4.66 -9.18
CA GLU A 167 19.90 5.57 -9.01
C GLU A 167 18.96 5.07 -7.91
N ALA A 168 18.70 3.76 -7.84
CA ALA A 168 17.87 3.17 -6.79
C ALA A 168 18.50 3.31 -5.39
N ILE A 169 19.83 3.14 -5.29
CA ILE A 169 20.58 3.35 -4.04
C ILE A 169 20.55 4.83 -3.65
N ALA A 170 20.82 5.75 -4.57
CA ALA A 170 20.74 7.18 -4.31
C ALA A 170 19.31 7.62 -3.92
N TYR A 171 18.28 6.98 -4.50
CA TYR A 171 16.90 7.22 -4.11
C TYR A 171 16.64 6.79 -2.66
N ARG A 172 17.17 5.63 -2.25
CA ARG A 172 17.05 5.10 -0.90
C ARG A 172 17.66 6.00 0.17
N ASP A 173 18.74 6.72 -0.14
CA ASP A 173 19.41 7.66 0.79
C ASP A 173 18.54 8.85 1.21
N ASN A 174 17.46 9.14 0.47
CA ASN A 174 16.52 10.21 0.83
C ASN A 174 15.67 9.87 2.07
N PHE A 175 15.71 8.61 2.54
CA PHE A 175 14.79 8.11 3.56
C PHE A 175 15.55 7.47 4.73
N SER A 176 14.98 7.59 5.92
CA SER A 176 15.54 6.97 7.14
C SER A 176 14.47 6.30 8.01
N GLN A 177 13.22 6.31 7.54
CA GLN A 177 12.08 5.79 8.28
C GLN A 177 12.04 4.26 8.16
N ARG A 178 11.84 3.59 9.29
CA ARG A 178 11.73 2.13 9.35
C ARG A 178 10.44 1.61 8.72
N GLU A 179 9.41 2.44 8.66
CA GLU A 179 8.07 2.08 8.20
C GLU A 179 7.94 1.98 6.66
N GLY A 180 9.03 2.05 5.92
CA GLY A 180 9.06 1.91 4.45
C GLY A 180 9.95 0.75 3.99
N MET A 181 9.55 0.10 2.90
CA MET A 181 10.40 -0.82 2.13
C MET A 181 10.43 -0.33 0.68
N LEU A 182 11.64 -0.08 0.18
CA LEU A 182 11.88 0.31 -1.18
C LEU A 182 12.12 -0.95 -2.04
N ILE A 183 11.45 -1.02 -3.19
CA ILE A 183 11.54 -2.14 -4.12
C ILE A 183 12.02 -1.61 -5.49
N TRP A 184 13.00 -2.28 -6.07
CA TRP A 184 13.46 -2.04 -7.43
C TRP A 184 13.99 -3.34 -8.04
N PRO A 185 13.74 -3.65 -9.32
CA PRO A 185 12.97 -2.86 -10.30
C PRO A 185 11.45 -3.11 -10.19
N ASP A 186 10.68 -2.65 -11.18
CA ASP A 186 9.28 -3.04 -11.36
C ASP A 186 9.16 -4.38 -12.13
N PHE A 187 7.97 -5.00 -12.11
CA PHE A 187 7.66 -6.15 -12.95
C PHE A 187 7.18 -5.74 -14.33
N ILE A 188 7.10 -6.70 -15.23
CA ILE A 188 6.41 -6.61 -16.52
C ILE A 188 5.24 -7.58 -16.50
N ASN A 189 4.10 -7.17 -17.05
CA ASN A 189 3.01 -8.06 -17.41
C ASN A 189 2.33 -7.62 -18.71
N PHE A 190 1.54 -8.51 -19.30
CA PHE A 190 0.72 -8.17 -20.47
C PHE A 190 -0.51 -7.36 -20.03
N ASP A 191 -0.57 -6.09 -20.41
CA ASP A 191 -1.72 -5.22 -20.17
C ASP A 191 -2.78 -5.48 -21.26
N THR A 192 -3.97 -5.93 -20.85
CA THR A 192 -5.05 -6.32 -21.77
C THR A 192 -5.74 -5.12 -22.44
N VAL A 193 -5.65 -3.93 -21.84
CA VAL A 193 -6.15 -2.67 -22.39
C VAL A 193 -5.19 -2.15 -23.46
N LEU A 194 -3.89 -2.08 -23.13
CA LEU A 194 -2.84 -1.65 -24.06
C LEU A 194 -2.52 -2.73 -25.12
N LYS A 195 -2.88 -3.98 -24.85
CA LYS A 195 -2.59 -5.17 -25.67
C LYS A 195 -1.09 -5.34 -25.93
N ALA A 196 -0.29 -5.00 -24.92
CA ALA A 196 1.16 -5.05 -24.97
C ALA A 196 1.71 -5.27 -23.57
N ASP A 197 2.98 -5.65 -23.49
CA ASP A 197 3.70 -5.68 -22.23
C ASP A 197 3.82 -4.26 -21.67
N ALA A 198 3.48 -4.10 -20.39
CA ALA A 198 3.53 -2.85 -19.67
C ALA A 198 4.13 -3.06 -18.27
N THR A 199 4.49 -1.95 -17.63
CA THR A 199 5.00 -1.95 -16.27
C THR A 199 3.91 -2.42 -15.29
N ALA A 200 4.19 -3.50 -14.58
CA ALA A 200 3.44 -3.96 -13.43
C ALA A 200 4.11 -3.46 -12.15
N TYR A 201 3.50 -2.49 -11.48
CA TYR A 201 4.09 -1.84 -10.31
C TYR A 201 4.41 -2.84 -9.20
N ALA A 202 5.68 -2.94 -8.83
CA ALA A 202 6.14 -3.82 -7.76
C ALA A 202 5.54 -3.42 -6.41
N SER A 203 5.32 -2.13 -6.17
CA SER A 203 4.64 -1.65 -4.98
C SER A 203 3.23 -2.23 -4.86
N ALA A 204 2.42 -2.26 -5.94
CA ALA A 204 1.08 -2.86 -5.91
C ALA A 204 1.11 -4.38 -5.64
N ARG A 205 2.02 -5.10 -6.30
CA ARG A 205 2.22 -6.54 -6.09
C ARG A 205 2.63 -6.83 -4.64
N ALA A 206 3.50 -6.00 -4.07
CA ALA A 206 3.92 -6.12 -2.68
C ALA A 206 2.76 -5.91 -1.69
N LEU A 207 1.80 -5.02 -1.97
CA LEU A 207 0.60 -4.87 -1.13
C LEU A 207 -0.20 -6.18 -1.05
N GLY A 208 -0.50 -6.77 -2.21
CA GLY A 208 -1.23 -8.04 -2.28
C GLY A 208 -0.44 -9.21 -1.69
N LEU A 209 0.87 -9.24 -1.89
CA LEU A 209 1.73 -10.29 -1.36
C LEU A 209 1.86 -10.21 0.16
N ARG A 210 2.05 -9.02 0.73
CA ARG A 210 2.08 -8.81 2.19
C ARG A 210 0.77 -9.26 2.82
N ALA A 211 -0.36 -8.92 2.20
CA ALA A 211 -1.66 -9.35 2.69
C ALA A 211 -1.83 -10.88 2.65
N LYS A 212 -1.44 -11.52 1.54
CA LYS A 212 -1.42 -12.99 1.41
C LYS A 212 -0.60 -13.64 2.51
N ILE A 213 0.61 -13.15 2.75
CA ILE A 213 1.52 -13.71 3.76
C ILE A 213 0.92 -13.51 5.16
N ASP A 214 0.37 -12.34 5.47
CA ASP A 214 -0.30 -12.08 6.75
C ASP A 214 -1.44 -13.06 7.03
N GLU A 215 -2.25 -13.37 6.02
CA GLU A 215 -3.41 -14.27 6.16
C GLU A 215 -3.01 -15.74 6.23
N GLN A 216 -2.03 -16.18 5.42
CA GLN A 216 -1.70 -17.59 5.27
C GLN A 216 -0.61 -18.07 6.23
N THR A 217 0.36 -17.22 6.55
CA THR A 217 1.52 -17.58 7.38
C THR A 217 1.59 -16.74 8.64
N GLY A 218 1.29 -15.44 8.53
CA GLY A 218 1.34 -14.47 9.61
C GLY A 218 2.33 -13.34 9.33
N TRP A 219 2.14 -12.25 10.07
CA TRP A 219 2.92 -11.00 9.97
C TRP A 219 4.44 -11.15 10.13
N HIS A 220 4.89 -12.24 10.75
CA HIS A 220 6.30 -12.51 11.03
C HIS A 220 7.08 -13.00 9.80
N LYS A 221 6.42 -13.53 8.76
CA LYS A 221 7.09 -13.96 7.52
C LYS A 221 7.36 -12.74 6.63
N THR A 222 8.57 -12.64 6.09
CA THR A 222 9.01 -11.58 5.15
C THR A 222 8.52 -11.83 3.73
N LEU A 223 8.54 -10.79 2.87
CA LEU A 223 8.26 -10.94 1.44
C LEU A 223 9.36 -11.72 0.69
N SER A 224 10.55 -11.80 1.26
CA SER A 224 11.69 -12.45 0.63
C SER A 224 11.42 -13.94 0.35
N ASN A 225 11.87 -14.39 -0.82
CA ASN A 225 11.75 -15.77 -1.30
C ASN A 225 10.29 -16.27 -1.37
N VAL A 226 9.39 -15.42 -1.88
CA VAL A 226 7.99 -15.78 -2.15
C VAL A 226 7.69 -15.47 -3.62
N GLY A 227 7.15 -16.46 -4.33
CA GLY A 227 6.78 -16.31 -5.74
C GLY A 227 5.67 -15.27 -5.94
N VAL A 228 5.81 -14.47 -6.99
CA VAL A 228 4.85 -13.41 -7.37
C VAL A 228 4.04 -13.88 -8.58
N ASN A 229 2.72 -13.87 -8.44
CA ASN A 229 1.81 -14.21 -9.53
C ASN A 229 1.59 -13.04 -10.50
N GLY A 230 1.16 -13.32 -11.75
CA GLY A 230 0.68 -12.29 -12.68
C GLY A 230 1.78 -11.43 -13.31
N VAL A 231 3.01 -11.94 -13.36
CA VAL A 231 4.18 -11.24 -13.93
C VAL A 231 4.85 -12.13 -14.97
N THR A 232 5.40 -11.53 -16.03
CA THR A 232 6.10 -12.20 -17.14
C THR A 232 7.60 -11.92 -17.13
N GLY A 233 8.04 -10.91 -16.39
CA GLY A 233 9.45 -10.56 -16.26
C GLY A 233 9.68 -9.39 -15.30
N ILE A 234 10.90 -8.89 -15.29
CA ILE A 234 11.35 -7.71 -14.53
C ILE A 234 11.73 -6.60 -15.51
N SER A 235 11.54 -5.34 -15.10
CA SER A 235 11.71 -4.15 -15.96
C SER A 235 13.16 -3.71 -16.14
N ALA A 236 14.07 -4.19 -15.30
CA ALA A 236 15.51 -4.04 -15.42
C ALA A 236 16.18 -5.36 -15.09
N ASP A 237 17.30 -5.66 -15.75
CA ASP A 237 18.08 -6.85 -15.45
C ASP A 237 18.75 -6.71 -14.08
N VAL A 238 18.60 -7.72 -13.23
CA VAL A 238 19.27 -7.80 -11.93
C VAL A 238 20.01 -9.13 -11.86
N PHE A 239 21.33 -9.08 -11.83
CA PHE A 239 22.13 -10.30 -11.68
C PHE A 239 22.10 -10.78 -10.21
N TRP A 240 21.85 -12.08 -10.04
CA TRP A 240 21.97 -12.77 -8.77
C TRP A 240 22.58 -14.16 -8.97
N ASP A 241 23.47 -14.53 -8.06
CA ASP A 241 24.09 -15.84 -7.95
C ASP A 241 24.17 -16.25 -6.47
N LEU A 242 24.09 -17.55 -6.20
CA LEU A 242 24.10 -18.07 -4.84
C LEU A 242 25.51 -18.12 -4.22
N GLN A 243 26.54 -18.29 -5.04
CA GLN A 243 27.92 -18.51 -4.62
C GLN A 243 28.78 -17.27 -4.80
N ASP A 244 28.48 -16.43 -5.80
CA ASP A 244 29.19 -15.18 -6.04
C ASP A 244 28.60 -14.03 -5.21
N PRO A 245 29.38 -13.42 -4.29
CA PRO A 245 28.93 -12.24 -3.56
C PRO A 245 28.86 -10.98 -4.43
N ALA A 246 29.51 -10.94 -5.60
CA ALA A 246 29.55 -9.78 -6.49
C ALA A 246 28.32 -9.72 -7.41
N THR A 247 27.14 -9.50 -6.80
CA THR A 247 25.85 -9.46 -7.51
C THR A 247 25.16 -8.11 -7.36
N ASP A 248 24.39 -7.71 -8.37
CA ASP A 248 23.56 -6.50 -8.33
C ASP A 248 22.55 -6.58 -7.18
N ALA A 249 21.92 -7.76 -7.04
CA ALA A 249 21.02 -8.04 -5.94
C ALA A 249 21.71 -7.94 -4.58
N GLY A 250 22.97 -8.37 -4.45
CA GLY A 250 23.77 -8.21 -3.24
C GLY A 250 24.02 -6.74 -2.90
N LEU A 251 24.39 -5.94 -3.91
CA LEU A 251 24.65 -4.51 -3.78
C LEU A 251 23.39 -3.72 -3.37
N LEU A 252 22.25 -4.02 -3.99
CA LEU A 252 20.96 -3.42 -3.64
C LEU A 252 20.56 -3.75 -2.20
N ASN A 253 20.63 -5.04 -1.82
CA ASN A 253 20.24 -5.48 -0.49
C ASN A 253 21.14 -4.91 0.61
N GLN A 254 22.45 -4.76 0.36
CA GLN A 254 23.37 -4.13 1.31
C GLN A 254 23.02 -2.65 1.58
N ASN A 255 22.37 -1.99 0.63
CA ASN A 255 21.92 -0.60 0.74
C ASN A 255 20.42 -0.50 1.04
N ASP A 256 19.81 -1.50 1.69
CA ASP A 256 18.39 -1.51 2.07
C ASP A 256 17.39 -1.35 0.91
N VAL A 257 17.74 -1.80 -0.30
CA VAL A 257 16.83 -1.87 -1.44
C VAL A 257 16.44 -3.31 -1.70
N THR A 258 15.14 -3.60 -1.66
CA THR A 258 14.62 -4.95 -1.95
C THR A 258 14.55 -5.16 -3.44
N THR A 259 15.08 -6.29 -3.91
CA THR A 259 15.11 -6.61 -5.34
C THR A 259 14.27 -7.81 -5.74
N LEU A 260 13.99 -7.88 -7.04
CA LEU A 260 13.38 -8.99 -7.75
C LEU A 260 14.49 -9.77 -8.46
N ILE A 261 14.43 -11.11 -8.39
CA ILE A 261 15.39 -12.04 -9.02
C ILE A 261 14.63 -13.17 -9.70
#